data_AF-A0A660W2J9-F1
#
_entry.id   AF-A0A660W2J9-F1
#
_cell.length_a   1.000
_cell.length_b   1.000
_cell.length_c   1.000
_cell.angle_alpha   90.00
_cell.angle_beta   90.00
_cell.angle_gamma   90.00
#
_symmetry.space_group_name_H-M   'P 1'
#
loop_
_entity.id
_entity.type
_entity.pdbx_description
1 polymer ?
#
loop_
_entity_poly.entity_id
_entity_poly.type
_entity_poly.pdbx_seq_one_letter_code
_entity_poly.pdbx_strand_id
1 'polypeptide(L)'
;MDDSGKKRVMVAIVVICLVAAGVITFIFNNPFSSSSGPKGPVQMLCVNPDCGYAFEISRNEYRKQMMEKGPMGPMMMGPMTALHAFTCPKCGKKSAYVATKCPKCGKVFIPNYSITDDYPDRCPECGYSAMEERYGKRKKAK
;
A
#
# COMPACT_ATOMS: atom_id res chain seq x y z
N MET A 1 -35.93 30.14 33.77
CA MET A 1 -34.53 30.05 33.30
C MET A 1 -34.01 31.46 33.17
N ASP A 2 -33.31 31.93 34.19
CA ASP A 2 -32.76 33.28 34.29
C ASP A 2 -31.77 33.55 33.16
N ASP A 3 -31.78 34.75 32.58
CA ASP A 3 -30.91 35.17 31.47
C ASP A 3 -29.42 34.90 31.72
N SER A 4 -28.99 34.92 32.99
CA SER A 4 -27.63 34.59 33.42
C SER A 4 -27.26 33.11 33.21
N GLY A 5 -28.24 32.20 33.30
CA GLY A 5 -28.03 30.76 33.08
C GLY A 5 -27.85 30.41 31.60
N LYS A 6 -28.64 31.04 30.72
CA LYS A 6 -28.53 30.83 29.26
C LYS A 6 -27.17 31.28 28.71
N LYS A 7 -26.65 32.41 29.19
CA LYS A 7 -25.33 32.92 28.79
C LYS A 7 -24.21 31.98 29.21
N ARG A 8 -24.26 31.41 30.43
CA ARG A 8 -23.27 30.42 30.90
C ARG A 8 -23.32 29.12 30.10
N VAL A 9 -24.51 28.64 29.76
CA VAL A 9 -24.67 27.44 28.93
C VAL A 9 -24.16 27.67 27.50
N MET A 10 -24.43 28.83 26.91
CA MET A 10 -23.96 29.15 25.56
C MET A 10 -22.44 29.27 25.50
N VAL A 11 -21.81 29.89 26.51
CA VAL A 11 -20.33 29.97 26.61
C VAL A 11 -19.72 28.57 26.75
N ALA A 12 -20.30 27.69 27.56
CA ALA A 12 -19.82 26.32 27.71
C ALA A 12 -19.87 25.52 26.38
N ILE A 13 -20.95 25.66 25.62
CA ILE A 13 -21.09 25.00 24.31
C ILE A 13 -20.04 25.50 23.32
N VAL A 14 -19.80 26.81 23.27
CA VAL A 14 -18.79 27.40 22.36
C VAL A 14 -17.40 26.87 22.70
N VAL A 15 -17.03 26.80 23.98
CA VAL A 15 -15.73 26.26 24.40
C VAL A 15 -15.60 24.78 24.01
N ILE A 16 -16.64 23.97 24.21
CA ILE A 16 -16.64 22.56 23.81
C ILE A 16 -16.47 22.41 22.29
N CYS A 17 -17.17 23.21 21.50
CA CYS A 17 -17.05 23.20 20.04
C CYS A 17 -15.63 23.59 19.57
N LEU A 18 -15.01 24.59 20.20
CA LEU A 18 -13.65 25.01 19.87
C LEU A 18 -12.61 23.94 20.25
N VAL A 19 -12.77 23.29 21.39
CA VAL A 19 -11.91 22.16 21.80
C VAL A 19 -12.08 20.98 20.83
N ALA A 20 -13.32 20.63 20.47
CA ALA A 20 -13.59 19.57 19.51
C ALA A 20 -12.97 19.87 18.13
N ALA A 21 -13.12 21.10 17.63
CA ALA A 21 -12.50 21.55 16.39
C ALA A 21 -10.97 21.49 16.45
N GLY A 22 -10.37 21.87 17.59
CA GLY A 22 -8.93 21.76 17.82
C GLY A 22 -8.43 20.31 17.80
N VAL A 23 -9.15 19.38 18.44
CA VAL A 23 -8.81 17.95 18.45
C VAL A 23 -8.95 17.33 17.06
N ILE A 24 -10.02 17.64 16.33
CA ILE A 24 -10.21 17.17 14.96
C ILE A 24 -9.08 17.71 14.08
N THR A 25 -8.74 18.99 14.19
CA THR A 25 -7.64 19.57 13.41
C THR A 25 -6.30 18.91 13.78
N PHE A 26 -6.06 18.60 15.06
CA PHE A 26 -4.83 17.92 15.49
C PHE A 26 -4.72 16.48 14.95
N ILE A 27 -5.83 15.73 14.92
CA ILE A 27 -5.85 14.36 14.40
C ILE A 27 -5.73 14.35 12.86
N PHE A 28 -6.43 15.24 12.17
CA PHE A 28 -6.51 15.24 10.71
C PHE A 28 -5.40 16.06 10.02
N ASN A 29 -4.82 17.05 10.68
CA ASN A 29 -3.76 17.89 10.14
C ASN A 29 -2.35 17.37 10.46
N ASN A 30 -2.21 16.11 10.87
CA ASN A 30 -0.89 15.51 11.05
C ASN A 30 -0.19 15.48 9.66
N PRO A 31 0.85 16.30 9.42
CA PRO A 31 1.36 16.60 8.08
C PRO A 31 2.22 15.47 7.48
N PHE A 32 2.08 14.24 7.97
CA PHE A 32 2.92 13.09 7.65
C PHE A 32 2.21 11.97 6.86
N SER A 33 0.99 12.19 6.38
CA SER A 33 0.24 11.20 5.59
C SER A 33 0.24 11.49 4.08
N SER A 34 1.34 12.00 3.55
CA SER A 34 1.56 12.12 2.10
C SER A 34 2.35 10.92 1.60
N SER A 35 1.75 9.74 1.57
CA SER A 35 2.31 8.58 0.86
C SER A 35 1.24 7.96 -0.04
N SER A 36 1.23 8.45 -1.28
CA SER A 36 0.50 7.93 -2.44
C SER A 36 1.05 6.56 -2.88
N GLY A 37 1.10 5.59 -1.96
CA GLY A 37 1.47 4.20 -2.22
C GLY A 37 0.40 3.24 -1.68
N PRO A 38 0.28 2.01 -2.22
CA PRO A 38 -0.83 1.06 -1.93
C PRO A 38 -0.97 0.76 -0.44
N LYS A 39 -1.93 1.41 0.24
CA LYS A 39 -2.15 1.36 1.70
C LYS A 39 -2.38 -0.08 2.14
N GLY A 40 -1.35 -0.76 2.65
CA GLY A 40 -1.44 -2.15 3.06
C GLY A 40 -0.07 -2.82 3.19
N PRO A 41 -0.05 -4.03 3.77
CA PRO A 41 1.15 -4.87 3.77
C PRO A 41 1.57 -5.21 2.34
N VAL A 42 2.86 -5.48 2.15
CA VAL A 42 3.42 -5.93 0.88
C VAL A 42 3.29 -7.44 0.81
N GLN A 43 2.59 -7.94 -0.20
CA GLN A 43 2.46 -9.35 -0.45
C GLN A 43 3.76 -9.88 -1.07
N MET A 44 4.22 -11.01 -0.55
CA MET A 44 5.43 -11.70 -0.96
C MET A 44 5.10 -13.14 -1.37
N LEU A 45 5.78 -13.66 -2.38
CA LEU A 45 5.67 -15.06 -2.81
C LEU A 45 7.06 -15.69 -2.92
N CYS A 46 7.23 -16.83 -2.25
CA CYS A 46 8.42 -17.65 -2.39
C CYS A 46 8.35 -18.48 -3.68
N VAL A 47 9.31 -18.30 -4.58
CA VAL A 47 9.39 -19.05 -5.85
C VAL A 47 10.16 -20.36 -5.72
N ASN A 48 10.64 -20.70 -4.53
CA ASN A 48 11.26 -22.02 -4.31
C ASN A 48 10.18 -23.10 -4.56
N PRO A 49 10.40 -24.03 -5.52
CA PRO A 49 9.40 -25.05 -5.88
C PRO A 49 8.96 -25.91 -4.69
N ASP A 50 9.85 -26.12 -3.70
CA ASP A 50 9.54 -26.90 -2.50
C ASP A 50 8.71 -26.13 -1.45
N CYS A 51 8.52 -24.82 -1.63
CA CYS A 51 7.94 -23.95 -0.60
C CYS A 51 6.63 -23.31 -1.05
N GLY A 52 6.65 -22.55 -2.14
CA GLY A 52 5.48 -21.82 -2.67
C GLY A 52 4.78 -20.88 -1.67
N TYR A 53 5.41 -20.55 -0.55
CA TYR A 53 4.75 -19.85 0.55
C TYR A 53 4.49 -18.39 0.21
N ALA A 54 3.22 -17.98 0.27
CA ALA A 54 2.80 -16.60 0.19
C ALA A 54 2.65 -16.01 1.60
N PHE A 55 3.20 -14.82 1.81
CA PHE A 55 3.12 -14.12 3.09
C PHE A 55 3.02 -12.61 2.87
N GLU A 56 2.77 -11.89 3.95
CA GLU A 56 2.62 -10.44 3.95
C GLU A 56 3.65 -9.86 4.92
N ILE A 57 4.35 -8.81 4.50
CA ILE A 57 5.24 -8.05 5.37
C ILE A 57 4.78 -6.61 5.47
N SER A 58 5.07 -5.97 6.60
CA SER A 58 4.73 -4.56 6.75
C SER A 58 5.50 -3.72 5.74
N ARG A 59 4.91 -2.60 5.29
CA ARG A 59 5.59 -1.66 4.39
C ARG A 59 6.89 -1.12 5.00
N ASN A 60 6.91 -0.89 6.32
CA ASN A 60 8.10 -0.41 7.02
C ASN A 60 9.22 -1.44 6.99
N GLU A 61 8.89 -2.70 7.17
CA GLU A 61 9.83 -3.81 7.11
C GLU A 61 10.36 -4.02 5.68
N TYR A 62 9.47 -4.00 4.68
CA TYR A 62 9.86 -4.01 3.28
C TYR A 62 10.83 -2.87 2.94
N ARG A 63 10.52 -1.64 3.39
CA ARG A 63 11.38 -0.46 3.16
C ARG A 63 12.72 -0.60 3.87
N LYS A 64 12.74 -1.09 5.11
CA LYS A 64 13.97 -1.32 5.89
C LYS A 64 14.87 -2.32 5.17
N GLN A 65 14.31 -3.44 4.71
CA GLN A 65 15.05 -4.46 3.98
C GLN A 65 15.54 -3.99 2.61
N MET A 66 14.81 -3.08 1.95
CA MET A 66 15.27 -2.40 0.72
C MET A 66 16.43 -1.43 1.01
N MET A 67 16.34 -0.63 2.08
CA MET A 67 17.37 0.33 2.47
C MET A 67 18.66 -0.34 2.97
N GLU A 68 18.53 -1.46 3.70
CA GLU A 68 19.66 -2.26 4.20
C GLU A 68 20.44 -2.93 3.06
N LYS A 69 19.77 -3.24 1.94
CA LYS A 69 20.41 -3.79 0.74
C LYS A 69 21.10 -2.74 -0.14
N GLY A 70 21.13 -1.48 0.29
CA GLY A 70 22.02 -0.45 -0.24
C GLY A 70 21.31 0.85 -0.63
N PRO A 71 21.95 2.01 -0.43
CA PRO A 71 21.44 3.29 -0.91
C PRO A 71 21.60 3.37 -2.43
N MET A 72 20.76 4.18 -3.06
CA MET A 72 20.80 4.55 -4.47
C MET A 72 22.22 4.60 -5.06
N GLY A 73 22.56 3.66 -5.94
CA GLY A 73 23.51 3.96 -7.01
C GLY A 73 22.85 4.95 -7.98
N PRO A 74 23.59 5.91 -8.56
CA PRO A 74 23.02 7.00 -9.34
C PRO A 74 22.63 6.56 -10.76
N MET A 75 21.80 5.53 -10.91
CA MET A 75 21.16 5.17 -12.19
C MET A 75 19.87 4.38 -11.93
N MET A 76 18.72 5.05 -12.00
CA MET A 76 17.44 4.43 -12.36
C MET A 76 17.44 3.97 -13.84
N MET A 77 18.49 3.26 -14.27
CA MET A 77 18.70 2.77 -15.64
C MET A 77 19.17 1.31 -15.68
N GLY A 78 19.06 0.57 -14.57
CA GLY A 78 19.22 -0.88 -14.56
C GLY A 78 17.87 -1.57 -14.81
N PRO A 79 17.82 -2.74 -15.47
CA PRO A 79 16.57 -3.44 -15.66
C PRO A 79 15.96 -3.75 -14.30
N MET A 80 14.66 -3.45 -14.11
CA MET A 80 13.88 -3.75 -12.89
C MET A 80 13.84 -5.26 -12.53
N THR A 81 14.65 -6.09 -13.19
CA THR A 81 14.81 -7.53 -13.00
C THR A 81 15.95 -7.89 -12.04
N ALA A 82 16.75 -6.93 -11.55
CA ALA A 82 17.61 -7.14 -10.37
C ALA A 82 16.74 -7.11 -9.09
N LEU A 83 15.83 -8.08 -9.05
CA LEU A 83 14.84 -8.32 -8.02
C LEU A 83 15.56 -8.55 -6.70
N HIS A 84 15.24 -7.70 -5.72
CA HIS A 84 15.75 -7.86 -4.37
C HIS A 84 15.13 -9.12 -3.79
N ALA A 85 15.76 -10.28 -3.95
CA ALA A 85 15.26 -11.52 -3.39
C ALA A 85 15.24 -11.41 -1.87
N PHE A 86 14.05 -11.56 -1.28
CA PHE A 86 13.82 -11.51 0.15
C PHE A 86 13.93 -12.91 0.76
N THR A 87 14.28 -12.96 2.05
CA THR A 87 14.35 -14.22 2.77
C THR A 87 12.93 -14.71 3.05
N CYS A 88 12.61 -15.92 2.62
CA CYS A 88 11.35 -16.55 2.96
C CYS A 88 11.40 -17.02 4.42
N PRO A 89 10.44 -16.65 5.29
CA PRO A 89 10.45 -17.07 6.70
C PRO A 89 10.19 -18.56 6.88
N LYS A 90 9.60 -19.23 5.88
CA LYS A 90 9.28 -20.67 5.94
C LYS A 90 10.46 -21.56 5.55
N CYS A 91 11.21 -21.19 4.51
CA CYS A 91 12.30 -22.01 3.98
C CYS A 91 13.71 -21.42 4.21
N GLY A 92 13.81 -20.19 4.72
CA GLY A 92 15.09 -19.52 4.99
C GLY A 92 15.88 -19.09 3.75
N LYS A 93 15.44 -19.45 2.54
CA LYS A 93 16.13 -19.11 1.28
C LYS A 93 15.75 -17.71 0.80
N LYS A 94 16.71 -16.99 0.21
CA LYS A 94 16.49 -15.70 -0.50
C LYS A 94 15.76 -15.94 -1.83
N SER A 95 14.47 -16.24 -1.75
CA SER A 95 13.63 -16.64 -2.88
C SER A 95 12.22 -16.04 -2.81
N ALA A 96 11.98 -15.11 -1.89
CA ALA A 96 10.72 -14.40 -1.80
C ALA A 96 10.78 -13.13 -2.65
N TYR A 97 9.78 -12.94 -3.51
CA TYR A 97 9.65 -11.78 -4.39
C TYR A 97 8.34 -11.06 -4.12
N VAL A 98 8.29 -9.78 -4.49
CA VAL A 98 7.07 -9.00 -4.39
C VAL A 98 6.02 -9.61 -5.31
N ALA A 99 4.86 -9.88 -4.74
CA ALA A 99 3.74 -10.48 -5.43
C ALA A 99 2.50 -9.60 -5.29
N THR A 100 1.50 -9.88 -6.11
CA THR A 100 0.19 -9.25 -6.06
C THR A 100 -0.87 -10.33 -5.90
N LYS A 101 -1.83 -10.07 -5.01
CA LYS A 101 -3.02 -10.91 -4.85
C LYS A 101 -4.11 -10.44 -5.81
N CYS A 102 -4.63 -11.34 -6.63
CA CYS A 102 -5.76 -11.05 -7.50
C CYS A 102 -7.02 -10.80 -6.64
N PRO A 103 -7.75 -9.69 -6.81
CA PRO A 103 -8.96 -9.42 -6.04
C PRO A 103 -10.16 -10.26 -6.47
N LYS A 104 -10.14 -10.89 -7.66
CA LYS A 104 -11.24 -11.74 -8.15
C LYS A 104 -11.12 -13.20 -7.71
N CYS A 105 -9.96 -13.82 -7.93
CA CYS A 105 -9.74 -15.23 -7.61
C CYS A 105 -8.91 -15.46 -6.34
N GLY A 106 -8.34 -14.41 -5.74
CA GLY A 106 -7.52 -14.53 -4.54
C GLY A 106 -6.12 -15.10 -4.78
N LYS A 107 -5.77 -15.49 -6.01
CA LYS A 107 -4.45 -16.06 -6.32
C LYS A 107 -3.33 -15.03 -6.17
N VAL A 108 -2.25 -15.44 -5.51
CA VAL A 108 -1.03 -14.64 -5.36
C VAL A 108 -0.07 -15.00 -6.48
N PHE A 109 0.39 -14.01 -7.23
CA PHE A 109 1.31 -14.18 -8.37
C PHE A 109 2.29 -13.02 -8.45
N ILE A 110 3.42 -13.22 -9.12
CA ILE A 110 4.41 -12.17 -9.33
C ILE A 110 4.02 -11.38 -10.59
N PRO A 111 3.81 -10.06 -10.50
CA PRO A 111 3.51 -9.23 -11.65
C PRO A 111 4.64 -9.28 -12.68
N ASN A 112 4.29 -9.41 -13.95
CA ASN A 112 5.28 -9.45 -15.03
C ASN A 112 5.42 -8.07 -15.66
N TYR A 113 6.41 -7.30 -15.23
CA TYR A 113 6.70 -5.96 -15.76
C TYR A 113 7.45 -5.98 -17.10
N SER A 114 7.82 -7.14 -17.63
CA SER A 114 8.50 -7.27 -18.92
C SER A 114 7.52 -7.36 -20.10
N ILE A 115 6.22 -7.44 -19.86
CA ILE A 115 5.21 -7.49 -20.92
C ILE A 115 4.89 -6.08 -21.43
N THR A 116 5.00 -5.86 -22.74
CA THR A 116 4.68 -4.58 -23.40
C THR A 116 3.26 -4.54 -23.93
N ASP A 117 2.73 -5.69 -24.32
CA ASP A 117 1.46 -5.82 -25.02
C ASP A 117 0.26 -6.02 -24.07
N ASP A 118 0.52 -6.06 -22.76
CA ASP A 118 -0.49 -6.37 -21.75
C ASP A 118 -0.22 -5.67 -20.41
N TYR A 119 -1.15 -5.80 -19.46
CA TYR A 119 -1.03 -5.28 -18.12
C TYR A 119 -0.19 -6.19 -17.23
N PRO A 120 0.79 -5.65 -16.47
CA PRO A 120 1.69 -6.44 -15.64
C PRO A 120 0.99 -7.11 -14.46
N ASP A 121 -0.20 -6.63 -14.07
CA ASP A 121 -1.04 -7.19 -13.01
C ASP A 121 -2.12 -8.15 -13.54
N ARG A 122 -2.02 -8.60 -14.80
CA ARG A 122 -2.96 -9.61 -15.32
C ARG A 122 -2.78 -10.93 -14.57
N CYS A 123 -3.85 -11.38 -13.94
CA CYS A 123 -3.84 -12.64 -13.22
C CYS A 123 -3.78 -13.82 -14.21
N PRO A 124 -2.83 -14.77 -14.05
CA PRO A 124 -2.66 -15.88 -14.98
C PRO A 124 -3.80 -16.91 -14.98
N GLU A 125 -4.71 -16.86 -14.00
CA GLU A 125 -5.80 -17.85 -13.91
C GLU A 125 -7.17 -17.34 -14.27
N CYS A 126 -7.49 -16.09 -13.91
CA CYS A 126 -8.79 -15.51 -14.24
C CYS A 126 -8.72 -14.41 -15.29
N GLY A 127 -7.51 -14.04 -15.75
CA GLY A 127 -7.30 -12.99 -16.74
C GLY A 127 -7.60 -11.57 -16.26
N TYR A 128 -7.99 -11.39 -14.99
CA TYR A 128 -8.34 -10.07 -14.46
C TYR A 128 -7.12 -9.18 -14.23
N SER A 129 -7.20 -7.93 -14.68
CA SER A 129 -6.26 -6.84 -14.36
C SER A 129 -7.02 -5.67 -13.71
N ALA A 130 -6.54 -5.23 -12.55
CA ALA A 130 -7.08 -4.04 -11.88
C ALA A 130 -6.64 -2.75 -12.58
N MET A 131 -5.46 -2.76 -13.22
CA MET A 131 -5.02 -1.64 -14.05
C MET A 131 -5.96 -1.45 -15.24
N GLU A 132 -6.26 -2.51 -16.00
CA GLU A 132 -7.18 -2.47 -17.14
C GLU A 132 -8.53 -1.88 -16.76
N GLU A 133 -9.13 -2.36 -15.67
CA GLU A 133 -10.42 -1.85 -15.20
C GLU A 133 -10.35 -0.35 -14.82
N ARG A 134 -9.28 0.09 -14.16
CA ARG A 134 -9.08 1.51 -13.82
C ARG A 134 -8.91 2.38 -15.07
N TYR A 135 -8.14 1.93 -16.06
CA TYR A 135 -7.97 2.66 -17.33
C TYR A 135 -9.30 2.74 -18.09
N GLY A 136 -10.07 1.66 -18.13
CA GLY A 136 -11.40 1.64 -18.74
C GLY A 136 -12.37 2.63 -18.08
N LYS A 137 -12.40 2.69 -16.75
CA LYS A 137 -13.24 3.65 -16.01
C LYS A 137 -12.85 5.11 -16.27
N ARG A 138 -11.55 5.42 -16.35
CA ARG A 138 -11.06 6.78 -16.66
C ARG A 138 -11.43 7.24 -18.07
N LYS A 139 -11.43 6.33 -19.06
CA LYS A 139 -11.87 6.65 -20.43
C LYS A 139 -13.38 6.88 -20.53
N LYS A 140 -14.19 6.19 -19.71
CA LYS A 140 -15.65 6.37 -19.68
C LYS A 140 -16.12 7.59 -18.89
N ALA A 141 -15.28 8.14 -18.02
CA ALA A 141 -15.58 9.32 -17.21
C ALA A 141 -15.19 10.65 -17.90
N LYS A 142 -14.79 10.59 -19.18
CA LYS A 142 -14.34 11.72 -19.99
C LYS A 142 -15.24 11.85 -21.21
#